data_AF-A0A1H9GPG8-F1
#
_entry.id   AF-A0A1H9GPG8-F1
#
_cell.length_a   1.000
_cell.length_b   1.000
_cell.length_c   1.000
_cell.angle_alpha   90.00
_cell.angle_beta   90.00
_cell.angle_gamma   90.00
#
_symmetry.space_group_name_H-M   'P 1'
#
loop_
_entity.id
_entity.type
_entity.pdbx_description
1 polymer ?
#
loop_
_entity_poly.entity_id
_entity_poly.type
_entity_poly.pdbx_seq_one_letter_code
_entity_poly.pdbx_strand_id
1 'polypeptide(L)'
;MNKSLVAGVGIGALAALGVAAVAGSHFTQHPPQFAEVIAVQPQTETIKTPHEVCRNVNVFHRRAVQDENRLTGSVLGAVAGGVLGHQFGGGHGRDIATVAGALAGGYAGNQAQQSLQNSDTYQTSHRRCSTQYTQEQRTKGYNVTYKVGDKQGTIMMDHKPGSVIPLDAQGNLKLSEPTVQKS
;
A
#
# COMPACT_ATOMS: atom_id res chain seq x y z
N MET A 1 68.49 -7.01 16.60
CA MET A 1 69.66 -7.26 15.71
C MET A 1 69.79 -6.05 14.83
N ASN A 2 70.72 -5.19 15.20
CA ASN A 2 70.93 -3.89 14.60
C ASN A 2 72.13 -4.07 13.67
N LYS A 3 72.00 -3.73 12.40
CA LYS A 3 73.15 -3.54 11.52
C LYS A 3 73.01 -2.19 10.82
N SER A 4 73.88 -1.30 11.26
CA SER A 4 74.18 0.01 10.73
C SER A 4 74.46 -0.04 9.23
N LEU A 5 74.07 1.01 8.52
CA LEU A 5 74.89 1.50 7.41
C LEU A 5 74.95 3.02 7.49
N VAL A 6 76.19 3.50 7.51
CA VAL A 6 76.64 4.87 7.69
C VAL A 6 77.17 5.36 6.34
N ALA A 7 77.15 6.69 6.20
CA ALA A 7 77.97 7.55 5.34
C ALA A 7 77.49 7.86 3.92
N GLY A 8 77.21 9.16 3.73
CA GLY A 8 77.10 9.83 2.45
C GLY A 8 76.76 11.32 2.60
N VAL A 9 77.47 12.06 3.45
CA VAL A 9 77.34 13.52 3.55
C VAL A 9 78.21 14.14 2.44
N GLY A 10 77.58 14.54 1.34
CA GLY A 10 78.19 15.39 0.32
C GLY A 10 78.01 16.86 0.70
N ILE A 11 79.11 17.53 1.04
CA ILE A 11 79.15 18.98 1.24
C ILE A 11 79.28 19.62 -0.15
N GLY A 12 78.17 20.10 -0.70
CA GLY A 12 78.15 20.98 -1.87
C GLY A 12 77.89 22.42 -1.42
N ALA A 13 78.86 23.29 -1.63
CA ALA A 13 78.86 24.68 -1.17
C ALA A 13 78.12 25.64 -2.12
N LEU A 14 77.43 26.61 -1.51
CA LEU A 14 77.14 27.99 -1.96
C LEU A 14 76.26 28.23 -3.20
N ALA A 15 75.07 28.81 -2.97
CA ALA A 15 74.58 29.95 -3.75
C ALA A 15 73.51 30.76 -3.01
N ALA A 16 73.88 32.00 -2.72
CA ALA A 16 73.09 33.24 -2.72
C ALA A 16 71.68 33.29 -2.08
N LEU A 17 71.57 34.25 -1.15
CA LEU A 17 70.34 34.87 -0.69
C LEU A 17 69.48 35.35 -1.87
N GLY A 18 68.26 34.83 -1.96
CA GLY A 18 67.17 35.48 -2.66
C GLY A 18 65.98 35.56 -1.71
N VAL A 19 65.84 36.66 -0.98
CA VAL A 19 64.54 37.00 -0.39
C VAL A 19 63.65 37.35 -1.56
N ALA A 20 62.93 36.36 -2.09
CA ALA A 20 61.80 36.64 -2.95
C ALA A 20 60.77 37.34 -2.07
N ALA A 21 60.67 38.66 -2.21
CA ALA A 21 59.49 39.38 -1.76
C ALA A 21 58.31 38.76 -2.50
N VAL A 22 57.55 37.91 -1.81
CA VAL A 22 56.21 37.57 -2.27
C VAL A 22 55.41 38.86 -2.18
N ALA A 23 55.41 39.60 -3.30
CA ALA A 23 54.45 40.66 -3.51
C ALA A 23 53.09 40.00 -3.34
N GLY A 24 52.48 40.22 -2.17
CA GLY A 24 51.13 39.79 -1.88
C GLY A 24 50.24 40.45 -2.90
N SER A 25 49.97 39.75 -3.99
CA SER A 25 48.79 40.02 -4.79
C SER A 25 47.64 39.81 -3.84
N HIS A 26 47.16 40.91 -3.26
CA HIS A 26 45.82 41.00 -2.70
C HIS A 26 44.90 40.60 -3.84
N PHE A 27 44.65 39.30 -3.94
CA PHE A 27 43.66 38.72 -4.82
C PHE A 27 42.37 39.38 -4.35
N THR A 28 41.89 40.36 -5.11
CA THR A 28 40.58 40.97 -4.93
C THR A 28 39.56 39.91 -5.30
N GLN A 29 39.39 38.94 -4.38
CA GLN A 29 38.31 37.99 -4.40
C GLN A 29 37.06 38.80 -4.11
N HIS A 30 36.49 39.40 -5.16
CA HIS A 30 35.13 39.87 -5.10
C HIS A 30 34.29 38.65 -4.71
N PRO A 31 33.52 38.72 -3.61
CA PRO A 31 32.68 37.61 -3.23
C PRO A 31 31.76 37.28 -4.41
N PRO A 32 31.62 36.00 -4.78
CA PRO A 32 30.73 35.61 -5.86
C PRO A 32 29.34 36.18 -5.61
N GLN A 33 28.72 36.73 -6.66
CA GLN A 33 27.41 37.40 -6.56
C GLN A 33 26.24 36.43 -6.77
N PHE A 34 26.52 35.23 -7.28
CA PHE A 34 25.52 34.21 -7.61
C PHE A 34 26.05 32.82 -7.26
N ALA A 35 25.13 31.94 -6.87
CA ALA A 35 25.33 30.51 -6.76
C ALA A 35 24.76 29.82 -8.01
N GLU A 36 25.53 28.94 -8.63
CA GLU A 36 25.09 28.15 -9.78
C GLU A 36 24.33 26.91 -9.31
N VAL A 37 23.15 26.66 -9.87
CA VAL A 37 22.36 25.46 -9.56
C VAL A 37 22.84 24.29 -10.42
N ILE A 38 23.40 23.26 -9.78
CA ILE A 38 23.99 22.11 -10.47
C ILE A 38 23.09 20.87 -10.48
N ALA A 39 22.16 20.75 -9.53
CA ALA A 39 21.17 19.68 -9.51
C ALA A 39 19.86 20.13 -8.84
N VAL A 40 18.75 19.64 -9.37
CA VAL A 40 17.40 19.90 -8.84
C VAL A 40 16.64 18.57 -8.78
N GLN A 41 16.39 18.09 -7.58
CA GLN A 41 15.64 16.85 -7.35
C GLN A 41 14.29 17.19 -6.72
N PRO A 42 13.15 16.87 -7.35
CA PRO A 42 11.84 17.05 -6.71
C PRO A 42 11.72 16.09 -5.53
N GLN A 43 11.33 16.62 -4.37
CA GLN A 43 11.01 15.82 -3.20
C GLN A 43 9.50 15.62 -3.12
N THR A 44 9.05 14.45 -3.55
CA THR A 44 7.64 14.05 -3.51
C THR A 44 7.31 13.33 -2.21
N GLU A 45 6.16 13.64 -1.62
CA GLU A 45 5.58 12.94 -0.49
C GLU A 45 4.32 12.19 -0.94
N THR A 46 4.13 10.96 -0.45
CA THR A 46 2.93 10.17 -0.74
C THR A 46 1.92 10.37 0.39
N ILE A 47 0.82 11.05 0.09
CA ILE A 47 -0.26 11.29 1.03
C ILE A 47 -1.29 10.17 0.88
N LYS A 48 -1.69 9.56 2.00
CA LYS A 48 -2.74 8.54 2.07
C LYS A 48 -4.02 9.17 2.62
N THR A 49 -5.03 9.33 1.77
CA THR A 49 -6.32 9.93 2.16
C THR A 49 -7.36 8.83 2.35
N PRO A 50 -7.91 8.65 3.57
CA PRO A 50 -8.97 7.67 3.81
C PRO A 50 -10.29 8.20 3.25
N HIS A 51 -11.05 7.33 2.58
CA HIS A 51 -12.41 7.60 2.16
C HIS A 51 -13.29 6.36 2.36
N GLU A 52 -14.56 6.59 2.69
CA GLU A 52 -15.51 5.51 2.95
C GLU A 52 -16.22 5.11 1.66
N VAL A 53 -16.14 3.83 1.30
CA VAL A 53 -16.83 3.27 0.13
C VAL A 53 -17.92 2.33 0.62
N CYS A 54 -19.18 2.74 0.43
CA CYS A 54 -20.36 1.94 0.76
C CYS A 54 -20.88 1.22 -0.49
N ARG A 55 -21.10 -0.09 -0.38
CA ARG A 55 -21.77 -0.89 -1.42
C ARG A 55 -22.89 -1.72 -0.83
N ASN A 56 -23.94 -1.90 -1.61
CA ASN A 56 -25.00 -2.87 -1.29
C ASN A 56 -24.49 -4.26 -1.65
N VAL A 57 -24.41 -5.14 -0.66
CA VAL A 57 -24.07 -6.56 -0.88
C VAL A 57 -25.32 -7.40 -0.66
N ASN A 58 -25.59 -8.29 -1.62
CA ASN A 58 -26.67 -9.26 -1.48
C ASN A 58 -26.15 -10.41 -0.63
N VAL A 59 -26.74 -10.59 0.55
CA VAL A 59 -26.43 -11.70 1.45
C VAL A 59 -27.55 -12.71 1.36
N PHE A 60 -27.19 -13.92 0.93
CA PHE A 60 -28.09 -15.06 0.87
C PHE A 60 -28.19 -15.67 2.27
N HIS A 61 -29.36 -15.57 2.89
CA HIS A 61 -29.61 -16.23 4.16
C HIS A 61 -30.38 -17.52 3.88
N ARG A 62 -29.89 -18.62 4.43
CA ARG A 62 -30.70 -19.84 4.56
C ARG A 62 -31.73 -19.54 5.63
N ARG A 63 -33.02 -19.70 5.33
CA ARG A 63 -34.03 -19.62 6.38
C ARG A 63 -33.69 -20.68 7.42
N ALA A 64 -33.56 -20.24 8.68
CA ALA A 64 -33.51 -21.18 9.78
C ALA A 64 -34.84 -21.97 9.77
N VAL A 65 -34.73 -23.27 10.03
CA VAL A 65 -35.85 -24.22 9.97
C VAL A 65 -36.99 -23.70 10.84
N GLN A 66 -38.03 -23.14 10.21
CA GLN A 66 -39.24 -22.73 10.90
C GLN A 66 -40.19 -23.92 10.96
N ASP A 67 -39.67 -25.05 11.44
CA ASP A 67 -40.51 -26.15 11.90
C ASP A 67 -39.65 -27.07 12.76
N GLU A 68 -39.82 -26.92 14.08
CA GLU A 68 -39.22 -27.79 15.10
C GLU A 68 -39.67 -29.25 14.93
N ASN A 69 -40.65 -29.50 14.06
CA ASN A 69 -41.21 -30.81 13.76
C ASN A 69 -40.89 -31.26 12.32
N ARG A 70 -39.62 -31.57 12.02
CA ARG A 70 -39.25 -32.50 10.93
C ARG A 70 -39.98 -33.86 11.02
N LEU A 71 -40.62 -34.10 12.16
CA LEU A 71 -41.54 -35.20 12.42
C LEU A 71 -42.82 -35.13 11.57
N THR A 72 -43.38 -33.95 11.27
CA THR A 72 -44.70 -33.84 10.62
C THR A 72 -44.70 -34.42 9.20
N GLY A 73 -43.72 -34.06 8.38
CA GLY A 73 -43.63 -34.55 6.98
C GLY A 73 -43.31 -36.04 6.89
N SER A 74 -42.42 -36.50 7.76
CA SER A 74 -41.96 -37.89 7.83
C SER A 74 -43.07 -38.84 8.33
N VAL A 75 -43.80 -38.42 9.36
CA VAL A 75 -44.91 -39.20 9.94
C VAL A 75 -46.09 -39.27 8.96
N LEU A 76 -46.46 -38.17 8.31
CA LEU A 76 -47.50 -38.18 7.27
C LEU A 76 -47.13 -39.09 6.09
N GLY A 77 -45.88 -39.03 5.61
CA GLY A 77 -45.40 -39.89 4.52
C GLY A 77 -45.38 -41.38 4.89
N ALA A 78 -44.99 -41.69 6.13
CA ALA A 78 -44.98 -43.06 6.64
C ALA A 78 -46.41 -43.63 6.81
N VAL A 79 -47.36 -42.82 7.31
CA VAL A 79 -48.76 -43.22 7.44
C VAL A 79 -49.39 -43.44 6.06
N ALA A 80 -49.18 -42.51 5.11
CA ALA A 80 -49.69 -42.67 3.75
C ALA A 80 -49.08 -43.89 3.04
N GLY A 81 -47.77 -44.08 3.12
CA GLY A 81 -47.07 -45.23 2.54
C GLY A 81 -47.48 -46.57 3.17
N GLY A 82 -47.71 -46.59 4.49
CA GLY A 82 -48.19 -47.76 5.21
C GLY A 82 -49.63 -48.14 4.83
N VAL A 83 -50.55 -47.17 4.80
CA VAL A 83 -51.96 -47.43 4.45
C VAL A 83 -52.12 -47.85 2.99
N LEU A 84 -51.34 -47.27 2.08
CA LEU A 84 -51.32 -47.71 0.68
C LEU A 84 -50.72 -49.12 0.56
N GLY A 85 -49.56 -49.39 1.18
CA GLY A 85 -48.93 -50.73 1.16
C GLY A 85 -49.82 -51.83 1.75
N HIS A 86 -50.65 -51.48 2.73
CA HIS A 86 -51.63 -52.37 3.35
C HIS A 86 -52.80 -52.75 2.41
N GLN A 87 -53.08 -51.98 1.36
CA GLN A 87 -54.20 -52.28 0.44
C GLN A 87 -53.82 -53.15 -0.75
N PHE A 88 -52.52 -53.28 -1.07
CA PHE A 88 -52.04 -54.00 -2.26
C PHE A 88 -51.47 -55.41 -1.97
N GLY A 89 -51.52 -55.90 -0.72
CA GLY A 89 -51.00 -57.22 -0.33
C GLY A 89 -52.01 -58.12 0.40
N GLY A 90 -51.96 -59.43 0.18
CA GLY A 90 -52.77 -60.43 0.87
C GLY A 90 -51.97 -61.26 1.88
N GLY A 91 -52.64 -61.78 2.92
CA GLY A 91 -52.03 -62.67 3.93
C GLY A 91 -50.83 -62.04 4.65
N HIS A 92 -49.80 -62.84 4.96
CA HIS A 92 -48.57 -62.36 5.61
C HIS A 92 -47.75 -61.37 4.74
N GLY A 93 -48.00 -61.31 3.43
CA GLY A 93 -47.34 -60.35 2.54
C GLY A 93 -47.80 -58.90 2.77
N ARG A 94 -48.98 -58.72 3.35
CA ARG A 94 -49.57 -57.41 3.65
C ARG A 94 -48.79 -56.65 4.72
N ASP A 95 -48.36 -57.34 5.77
CA ASP A 95 -47.65 -56.72 6.90
C ASP A 95 -46.24 -56.31 6.49
N ILE A 96 -45.56 -57.16 5.71
CA ILE A 96 -44.23 -56.87 5.15
C ILE A 96 -44.30 -55.67 4.20
N ALA A 97 -45.30 -55.63 3.31
CA ALA A 97 -45.47 -54.52 2.37
C ALA A 97 -45.78 -53.19 3.08
N THR A 98 -46.54 -53.23 4.18
CA THR A 98 -46.86 -52.06 5.01
C THR A 98 -45.60 -51.47 5.65
N VAL A 99 -44.78 -52.32 6.28
CA VAL A 99 -43.51 -51.89 6.92
C VAL A 99 -42.53 -51.36 5.89
N ALA A 100 -42.39 -52.06 4.75
CA ALA A 100 -41.52 -51.62 3.66
C ALA A 100 -41.99 -50.29 3.05
N GLY A 101 -43.29 -50.11 2.83
CA GLY A 101 -43.88 -48.89 2.30
C GLY A 101 -43.74 -47.68 3.23
N ALA A 102 -43.89 -47.89 4.54
CA ALA A 102 -43.69 -46.84 5.53
C ALA A 102 -42.22 -46.38 5.61
N LEU A 103 -41.27 -47.33 5.58
CA LEU A 103 -39.83 -47.03 5.59
C LEU A 103 -39.40 -46.33 4.29
N ALA A 104 -39.87 -46.80 3.14
CA ALA A 104 -39.58 -46.20 1.84
C ALA A 104 -40.19 -44.80 1.71
N GLY A 105 -41.45 -44.61 2.14
CA GLY A 105 -42.14 -43.32 2.13
C GLY A 105 -41.51 -42.30 3.09
N GLY A 106 -41.09 -42.74 4.28
CA GLY A 106 -40.38 -41.90 5.24
C GLY A 106 -39.01 -41.43 4.73
N TYR A 107 -38.23 -42.32 4.12
CA TYR A 107 -36.90 -41.98 3.58
C TYR A 107 -37.02 -41.06 2.35
N ALA A 108 -37.91 -41.39 1.41
CA ALA A 108 -38.15 -40.57 0.22
C ALA A 108 -38.70 -39.18 0.57
N GLY A 109 -39.62 -39.11 1.55
CA GLY A 109 -40.18 -37.86 2.06
C GLY A 109 -39.13 -36.94 2.69
N ASN A 110 -38.23 -37.49 3.52
CA ASN A 110 -37.16 -36.71 4.15
C ASN A 110 -36.19 -36.11 3.12
N GLN A 111 -35.82 -36.87 2.09
CA GLN A 111 -34.94 -36.39 1.02
C GLN A 111 -35.59 -35.27 0.21
N ALA A 112 -36.86 -35.43 -0.17
CA ALA A 112 -37.60 -34.43 -0.94
C ALA A 112 -37.80 -33.13 -0.14
N GLN A 113 -38.12 -33.24 1.16
CA GLN A 113 -38.26 -32.08 2.04
C GLN A 113 -36.93 -31.34 2.22
N GLN A 114 -35.81 -32.06 2.26
CA GLN A 114 -34.48 -31.46 2.37
C GLN A 114 -34.10 -30.66 1.11
N SER A 115 -34.44 -31.17 -0.07
CA SER A 115 -34.23 -30.45 -1.33
C SER A 115 -35.06 -29.17 -1.43
N LEU A 116 -36.33 -29.21 -1.03
CA LEU A 116 -37.20 -28.02 -1.01
C LEU A 116 -36.73 -26.98 0.01
N GLN A 117 -36.29 -27.40 1.20
CA GLN A 117 -35.72 -26.51 2.23
C GLN A 117 -34.41 -25.83 1.75
N ASN A 118 -33.57 -26.54 1.00
CA ASN A 118 -32.33 -25.99 0.47
C ASN A 118 -32.58 -24.89 -0.58
N SER A 119 -33.75 -24.90 -1.23
CA SER A 119 -34.14 -23.89 -2.21
C SER A 119 -34.74 -22.63 -1.59
N ASP A 120 -35.15 -22.65 -0.32
CA ASP A 120 -35.78 -21.51 0.36
C ASP A 120 -34.71 -20.56 0.95
N THR A 121 -33.93 -19.95 0.05
CA THR A 121 -32.94 -18.94 0.38
C THR A 121 -33.52 -17.56 0.10
N TYR A 122 -33.52 -16.65 1.07
CA TYR A 122 -33.94 -15.27 0.85
C TYR A 122 -32.72 -14.35 0.71
N GLN A 123 -32.84 -13.39 -0.20
CA GLN A 123 -31.83 -12.34 -0.38
C GLN A 123 -32.19 -11.15 0.49
N THR A 124 -31.23 -10.67 1.26
CA THR A 124 -31.31 -9.34 1.90
C THR A 124 -30.13 -8.50 1.43
N SER A 125 -30.41 -7.23 1.13
CA SER A 125 -29.40 -6.25 0.74
C SER A 125 -28.89 -5.56 1.99
N HIS A 126 -27.63 -5.80 2.34
CA HIS A 126 -26.96 -5.09 3.43
C HIS A 126 -26.01 -4.04 2.85
N ARG A 127 -26.10 -2.81 3.35
CA ARG A 127 -25.13 -1.77 3.04
C ARG A 127 -23.86 -2.04 3.85
N ARG A 128 -22.77 -2.42 3.19
CA ARG A 128 -21.44 -2.56 3.81
C ARG A 128 -20.56 -1.42 3.36
N CYS A 129 -20.03 -0.69 4.33
CA CYS A 129 -19.06 0.35 4.10
C CYS A 129 -17.68 -0.14 4.51
N SER A 130 -16.66 0.24 3.73
CA SER A 130 -15.26 -0.07 4.00
C SER A 130 -14.40 1.16 3.77
N THR A 131 -13.45 1.41 4.66
CA THR A 131 -12.45 2.46 4.47
C THR A 131 -11.45 2.02 3.41
N GLN A 132 -11.34 2.80 2.35
CA GLN A 132 -10.32 2.65 1.32
C GLN A 132 -9.35 3.83 1.40
N TYR A 133 -8.13 3.63 0.95
CA TYR A 133 -7.08 4.66 0.97
C TYR A 133 -6.71 5.00 -0.48
N THR A 134 -6.80 6.28 -0.82
CA THR A 134 -6.23 6.79 -2.08
C THR A 134 -4.83 7.32 -1.80
N GLN A 135 -3.90 7.07 -2.72
CA GLN A 135 -2.54 7.60 -2.66
C GLN A 135 -2.40 8.75 -3.65
N GLU A 136 -1.95 9.90 -3.17
CA GLU A 136 -1.61 11.05 -4.00
C GLU A 136 -0.14 11.39 -3.79
N GLN A 137 0.62 11.53 -4.88
CA GLN A 137 1.97 12.08 -4.82
C GLN A 137 1.89 13.59 -4.89
N ARG A 138 2.40 14.27 -3.86
CA ARG A 138 2.51 15.74 -3.84
C ARG A 138 3.96 16.14 -3.75
N THR A 139 4.40 17.07 -4.58
CA THR A 139 5.74 17.66 -4.48
C THR A 139 5.77 18.56 -3.26
N LYS A 140 6.56 18.18 -2.25
CA LYS A 140 6.76 18.95 -1.02
C LYS A 140 7.74 20.11 -1.23
N GLY A 141 8.68 19.93 -2.16
CA GLY A 141 9.70 20.91 -2.49
C GLY A 141 10.74 20.32 -3.43
N TYR A 142 11.88 20.99 -3.53
CA TYR A 142 12.99 20.67 -4.39
C TYR A 142 14.27 20.67 -3.56
N ASN A 143 14.99 19.55 -3.58
CA ASN A 143 16.37 19.51 -3.11
C ASN A 143 17.26 20.11 -4.20
N VAL A 144 17.85 21.26 -3.89
CA VAL A 144 18.64 22.04 -4.83
C VAL A 144 20.10 22.00 -4.40
N THR A 145 20.94 21.41 -5.23
CA THR A 145 22.39 21.44 -5.06
C THR A 145 22.95 22.63 -5.83
N TYR A 146 23.71 23.47 -5.14
CA TYR A 146 24.27 24.69 -5.69
C TYR A 146 25.78 24.76 -5.47
N LYS A 147 26.46 25.55 -6.28
CA LYS A 147 27.91 25.78 -6.24
C LYS A 147 28.21 27.28 -6.16
N VAL A 148 29.07 27.67 -5.23
CA VAL A 148 29.58 29.03 -5.04
C VAL A 148 31.10 28.97 -5.04
N GLY A 149 31.74 29.46 -6.11
CA GLY A 149 33.17 29.21 -6.32
C GLY A 149 33.44 27.71 -6.36
N ASP A 150 34.35 27.21 -5.52
CA ASP A 150 34.66 25.78 -5.43
C ASP A 150 33.83 25.01 -4.37
N LYS A 151 32.95 25.71 -3.63
CA LYS A 151 32.16 25.11 -2.56
C LYS A 151 30.78 24.71 -3.06
N GLN A 152 30.32 23.54 -2.65
CA GLN A 152 28.97 23.04 -2.94
C GLN A 152 28.13 22.97 -1.67
N GLY A 153 26.83 23.18 -1.82
CA GLY A 153 25.84 23.03 -0.75
C GLY A 153 24.52 22.48 -1.29
N THR A 154 23.67 22.02 -0.38
CA THR A 154 22.30 21.59 -0.72
C THR A 154 21.30 22.27 0.20
N ILE A 155 20.21 22.75 -0.38
CA ILE A 155 19.10 23.39 0.33
C ILE A 155 17.77 22.79 -0.12
N MET A 156 16.76 22.92 0.73
CA MET A 156 15.38 22.64 0.37
C MET A 156 14.72 23.94 -0.08
N MET A 157 14.11 23.93 -1.26
CA MET A 157 13.28 25.02 -1.77
C MET A 157 11.83 24.55 -1.91
N ASP A 158 10.88 25.42 -1.68
CA ASP A 158 9.44 25.16 -1.85
C ASP A 158 9.03 25.21 -3.33
N HIS A 159 9.74 25.99 -4.14
CA HIS A 159 9.52 26.14 -5.58
C HIS A 159 10.72 25.66 -6.41
N LYS A 160 10.48 25.40 -7.70
CA LYS A 160 11.54 24.99 -8.61
C LYS A 160 12.48 26.18 -8.85
N PRO A 161 13.79 26.05 -8.56
CA PRO A 161 14.73 27.15 -8.77
C PRO A 161 14.97 27.40 -10.27
N GLY A 162 15.48 28.60 -10.58
CA GLY A 162 16.13 28.87 -11.85
C GLY A 162 17.55 28.28 -11.91
N SER A 163 18.32 28.68 -12.92
CA SER A 163 19.71 28.22 -13.11
C SER A 163 20.70 28.82 -12.10
N VAL A 164 20.33 29.92 -11.45
CA VAL A 164 21.18 30.66 -10.51
C VAL A 164 20.39 31.16 -9.31
N ILE A 165 21.04 31.27 -8.16
CA ILE A 165 20.49 31.83 -6.92
C ILE A 165 21.36 33.04 -6.53
N PRO A 166 20.79 34.25 -6.40
CA PRO A 166 21.57 35.43 -6.04
C PRO A 166 22.08 35.35 -4.59
N LEU A 167 23.25 35.95 -4.35
CA LEU A 167 23.83 36.09 -3.01
C LEU A 167 23.58 37.50 -2.46
N ASP A 168 23.45 37.64 -1.14
CA ASP A 168 23.44 38.94 -0.47
C ASP A 168 24.86 39.52 -0.31
N ALA A 169 24.97 40.73 0.23
CA ALA A 169 26.26 41.39 0.43
C ALA A 169 27.16 40.66 1.45
N GLN A 170 26.58 39.74 2.23
CA GLN A 170 27.22 38.91 3.24
C GLN A 170 27.55 37.51 2.70
N GLY A 171 27.18 37.18 1.46
CA GLY A 171 27.42 35.89 0.82
C GLY A 171 26.39 34.80 1.13
N ASN A 172 25.23 35.14 1.73
CA ASN A 172 24.14 34.18 1.95
C ASN A 172 23.23 34.09 0.73
N LEU A 173 22.59 32.92 0.55
CA LEU A 173 21.64 32.68 -0.52
C LEU A 173 20.37 33.50 -0.31
N LYS A 174 19.99 34.30 -1.31
CA LYS A 174 18.67 34.91 -1.39
C LYS A 174 17.69 33.92 -2.01
N LEU A 175 17.02 33.16 -1.15
CA LEU A 175 16.02 32.15 -1.53
C LEU A 175 14.64 32.76 -1.83
N SER A 176 14.59 34.06 -2.13
CA SER A 176 13.33 34.74 -2.47
C SER A 176 12.62 33.97 -3.59
N GLU A 177 11.30 33.84 -3.45
CA GLU A 177 10.41 33.33 -4.50
C GLU A 177 10.83 33.89 -5.87
N PRO A 178 10.71 33.09 -6.95
CA PRO A 178 11.17 33.50 -8.26
C PRO A 178 10.62 34.88 -8.57
N THR A 179 11.52 35.85 -8.74
CA THR A 179 11.16 37.18 -9.19
C THR A 179 10.46 36.98 -10.52
N VAL A 180 9.13 37.15 -10.53
CA VAL A 180 8.34 37.16 -11.75
C VAL A 180 8.95 38.26 -12.61
N GLN A 181 9.78 37.88 -13.57
CA GLN A 181 10.28 38.79 -14.58
C GLN A 181 9.07 39.14 -15.43
N LYS A 182 8.40 40.22 -15.02
CA LYS A 182 7.35 40.85 -15.80
C LYS A 182 8.03 41.45 -17.03
N SER A 183 7.83 40.79 -18.17
CA SER A 183 8.11 41.34 -19.50
C SER A 183 7.26 42.57 -19.77
#